data_AF-A0A1N7Q6E0-F1
#
_entry.id   AF-A0A1N7Q6E0-F1
#
_cell.length_a   1.000
_cell.length_b   1.000
_cell.length_c   1.000
_cell.angle_alpha   90.00
_cell.angle_beta   90.00
_cell.angle_gamma   90.00
#
_symmetry.space_group_name_H-M   'P 1'
#
loop_
_entity.id
_entity.type
_entity.pdbx_description
1 polymer ?
#
loop_
_entity_poly.entity_id
_entity_poly.type
_entity_poly.pdbx_seq_one_letter_code
_entity_poly.pdbx_strand_id
1 'polypeptide(L)'
;MSADHRVKTLAGLNKLWDGAEIQRTRAGDGVFTLRGRRMALNLMSQPVVMRDFLSDRMAGGLGFLPRCLICEPTSTIGVRFHANTRQDTGALEAFEAKLKRRLAHNMPTAQDGQTLEPRLLPLTPDARKLLVQFADTIEAKQAPGAALAHMTGYASKAAEQAARIAGVLTLWRDIDAPDVTAQDMCDGITLAQFYLGEAVRLADAATVSKEIERAETLRQWLLEGWPHPNVMARDVAQYGPSCLRVTKEAREALRLLEDHGWITPLDRGTVVRGAARKEAWAIETA
;
A
#
# COMPACT_ATOMS: atom_id res chain seq x y z
N MET A 1 -15.70 -7.66 -9.20
CA MET A 1 -14.56 -8.40 -9.78
C MET A 1 -14.26 -9.61 -8.90
N SER A 2 -14.16 -10.82 -9.46
CA SER A 2 -13.83 -12.02 -8.65
C SER A 2 -12.42 -11.91 -8.05
N ALA A 3 -12.15 -12.62 -6.95
CA ALA A 3 -10.84 -12.64 -6.31
C ALA A 3 -9.72 -13.08 -7.29
N ASP A 4 -10.01 -14.07 -8.14
CA ASP A 4 -9.09 -14.56 -9.17
C ASP A 4 -8.73 -13.48 -10.21
N HIS A 5 -9.71 -12.70 -10.67
CA HIS A 5 -9.45 -11.56 -11.57
C HIS A 5 -8.60 -10.47 -10.90
N ARG A 6 -8.79 -10.24 -9.60
CA ARG A 6 -7.99 -9.28 -8.83
C ARG A 6 -6.52 -9.71 -8.79
N VAL A 7 -6.25 -10.97 -8.41
CA VAL A 7 -4.88 -11.52 -8.33
C VAL A 7 -4.19 -11.43 -9.69
N LYS A 8 -4.85 -11.88 -10.77
CA LYS A 8 -4.30 -11.83 -12.13
C LYS A 8 -3.97 -10.40 -12.57
N THR A 9 -4.82 -9.44 -12.22
CA THR A 9 -4.61 -8.03 -12.55
C THR A 9 -3.40 -7.47 -11.82
N LEU A 10 -3.33 -7.63 -10.50
CA LEU A 10 -2.21 -7.12 -9.69
C LEU A 10 -0.87 -7.76 -10.08
N ALA A 11 -0.87 -9.07 -10.35
CA ALA A 11 0.33 -9.76 -10.86
C ALA A 11 0.76 -9.23 -12.23
N GLY A 12 -0.19 -8.91 -13.11
CA GLY A 12 0.10 -8.28 -14.40
C GLY A 12 0.72 -6.89 -14.26
N LEU A 13 0.24 -6.08 -13.32
CA LEU A 13 0.79 -4.75 -13.02
C LEU A 13 2.22 -4.85 -12.45
N ASN A 14 2.51 -5.85 -11.63
CA ASN A 14 3.87 -6.09 -11.15
C ASN A 14 4.82 -6.45 -12.29
N LYS A 15 4.40 -7.31 -13.23
CA LYS A 15 5.21 -7.62 -14.43
C LYS A 15 5.53 -6.37 -15.25
N LEU A 16 4.55 -5.48 -15.41
CA LEU A 16 4.72 -4.18 -16.08
C LEU A 16 5.72 -3.29 -15.34
N TRP A 17 5.66 -3.25 -14.01
CA TRP A 17 6.60 -2.50 -13.17
C TRP A 17 8.04 -3.03 -13.29
N ASP A 18 8.20 -4.35 -13.28
CA ASP A 18 9.49 -5.03 -13.41
C ASP A 18 10.03 -4.95 -14.86
N GLY A 19 9.22 -4.48 -15.82
CA GLY A 19 9.58 -4.37 -17.23
C GLY A 19 9.67 -5.70 -17.96
N ALA A 20 9.07 -6.76 -17.39
CA ALA A 20 9.07 -8.11 -17.93
C ALA A 20 8.19 -8.23 -19.20
N GLU A 21 8.49 -9.26 -20.00
CA GLU A 21 7.66 -9.59 -21.17
C GLU A 21 6.25 -10.00 -20.76
N ILE A 22 5.25 -9.56 -21.53
CA ILE A 22 3.85 -9.87 -21.27
C ILE A 22 3.35 -10.81 -22.35
N GLN A 23 3.14 -12.06 -21.98
CA GLN A 23 2.48 -13.03 -22.83
C GLN A 23 0.98 -12.82 -22.78
N ARG A 24 0.36 -12.65 -23.95
CA ARG A 24 -1.10 -12.64 -24.10
C ARG A 24 -1.53 -13.80 -24.98
N THR A 25 -2.53 -14.51 -24.47
CA THR A 25 -3.27 -15.54 -25.21
C THR A 25 -4.68 -15.04 -25.36
N ARG A 26 -5.12 -14.80 -26.60
CA ARG A 26 -6.52 -14.48 -26.92
C ARG A 26 -7.11 -15.60 -27.75
N ALA A 27 -8.34 -16.00 -27.45
CA ALA A 27 -9.09 -16.89 -28.32
C ALA A 27 -9.30 -16.20 -29.68
N GLY A 28 -8.71 -16.76 -30.75
CA GLY A 28 -8.76 -16.23 -32.11
C GLY A 28 -7.45 -15.61 -32.62
N ASP A 29 -6.71 -14.87 -31.79
CA ASP A 29 -5.51 -14.08 -32.22
C ASP A 29 -4.16 -14.81 -31.98
N GLY A 30 -4.19 -16.03 -31.44
CA GLY A 30 -2.98 -16.78 -31.11
C GLY A 30 -2.28 -16.30 -29.83
N VAL A 31 -0.99 -16.63 -29.71
CA VAL A 31 -0.12 -16.26 -28.59
C VAL A 31 0.87 -15.21 -29.07
N PHE A 32 0.87 -14.04 -28.46
CA PHE A 32 1.84 -12.99 -28.75
C PHE A 32 2.47 -12.43 -27.48
N THR A 33 3.72 -12.00 -27.61
CA THR A 33 4.55 -11.52 -26.50
C THR A 33 4.83 -10.03 -26.69
N LEU A 34 4.38 -9.21 -25.75
CA LEU A 34 4.64 -7.78 -25.74
C LEU A 34 5.99 -7.53 -25.03
N ARG A 35 6.95 -7.00 -25.78
CA ARG A 35 8.29 -6.63 -25.30
C ARG A 35 8.41 -5.13 -25.13
N GLY A 36 9.40 -4.69 -24.35
CA GLY A 36 9.73 -3.27 -24.20
C GLY A 36 8.56 -2.40 -23.75
N ARG A 37 7.66 -2.93 -22.93
CA ARG A 37 6.53 -2.16 -22.39
C ARG A 37 6.92 -1.51 -21.06
N ARG A 38 6.50 -0.27 -20.86
CA ARG A 38 6.69 0.50 -19.63
C ARG A 38 5.34 1.03 -19.19
N MET A 39 5.12 1.08 -17.88
CA MET A 39 3.88 1.55 -17.29
C MET A 39 4.15 2.79 -16.46
N ALA A 40 3.30 3.81 -16.65
CA ALA A 40 3.12 4.90 -15.71
C ALA A 40 1.72 4.77 -15.10
N LEU A 41 1.63 4.90 -13.78
CA LEU A 41 0.37 4.85 -13.04
C LEU A 41 0.28 6.10 -12.18
N ASN A 42 -0.79 6.86 -12.33
CA ASN A 42 -1.17 7.93 -11.42
C ASN A 42 -2.66 7.76 -11.09
N LEU A 43 -2.97 7.52 -9.83
CA LEU A 43 -4.32 7.24 -9.37
C LEU A 43 -4.67 8.18 -8.22
N MET A 44 -5.76 8.92 -8.40
CA MET A 44 -6.41 9.66 -7.32
C MET A 44 -7.66 8.87 -6.92
N SER A 45 -7.83 8.63 -5.62
CA SER A 45 -8.94 7.83 -5.10
C SER A 45 -9.43 8.43 -3.79
N GLN A 46 -10.71 8.23 -3.50
CA GLN A 46 -11.30 8.68 -2.25
C GLN A 46 -10.71 7.89 -1.07
N PRO A 47 -10.46 8.53 0.09
CA PRO A 47 -9.85 7.86 1.25
C PRO A 47 -10.59 6.59 1.68
N VAL A 48 -11.93 6.60 1.64
CA VAL A 48 -12.76 5.44 2.01
C VAL A 48 -12.44 4.21 1.15
N VAL A 49 -12.28 4.39 -0.16
CA VAL A 49 -11.95 3.30 -1.08
C VAL A 49 -10.52 2.84 -0.88
N MET A 50 -9.59 3.76 -0.60
CA MET A 50 -8.18 3.41 -0.42
C MET A 50 -7.88 2.72 0.90
N ARG A 51 -8.58 3.05 1.99
CA ARG A 51 -8.38 2.40 3.28
C ARG A 51 -8.67 0.91 3.21
N ASP A 52 -9.75 0.53 2.54
CA ASP A 52 -10.08 -0.88 2.31
C ASP A 52 -8.98 -1.59 1.53
N PHE A 53 -8.49 -0.97 0.45
CA PHE A 53 -7.44 -1.55 -0.39
C PHE A 53 -6.09 -1.63 0.32
N LEU A 54 -5.72 -0.62 1.12
CA LEU A 54 -4.50 -0.62 1.93
C LEU A 54 -4.53 -1.66 3.05
N SER A 55 -5.73 -1.95 3.59
CA SER A 55 -5.94 -3.01 4.58
C SER A 55 -6.09 -4.42 3.96
N ASP A 56 -6.04 -4.54 2.63
CA ASP A 56 -6.18 -5.81 1.91
C ASP A 56 -4.86 -6.58 1.95
N ARG A 57 -4.83 -7.65 2.78
CA ARG A 57 -3.67 -8.55 2.90
C ARG A 57 -3.27 -9.18 1.58
N MET A 58 -4.20 -9.35 0.63
CA MET A 58 -3.89 -9.88 -0.70
C MET A 58 -3.15 -8.85 -1.55
N ALA A 59 -3.61 -7.59 -1.56
CA ALA A 59 -2.95 -6.52 -2.32
C ALA A 59 -1.54 -6.20 -1.77
N GLY A 60 -1.39 -6.24 -0.45
CA GLY A 60 -0.09 -6.14 0.23
C GLY A 60 0.81 -7.35 -0.05
N GLY A 61 0.28 -8.57 0.12
CA GLY A 61 1.03 -9.82 -0.04
C GLY A 61 1.45 -10.13 -1.48
N LEU A 62 0.71 -9.63 -2.48
CA LEU A 62 1.11 -9.71 -3.89
C LEU A 62 2.21 -8.71 -4.26
N GLY A 63 2.58 -7.79 -3.37
CA GLY A 63 3.67 -6.84 -3.58
C GLY A 63 3.36 -5.72 -4.57
N PHE A 64 2.09 -5.52 -4.96
CA PHE A 64 1.69 -4.42 -5.82
C PHE A 64 1.74 -3.09 -5.07
N LEU A 65 1.08 -3.02 -3.91
CA LEU A 65 1.04 -1.82 -3.09
C LEU A 65 2.44 -1.29 -2.72
N PRO A 66 3.41 -2.14 -2.31
CA PRO A 66 4.81 -1.75 -2.15
C PRO A 66 5.50 -1.07 -3.33
N ARG A 67 5.00 -1.26 -4.56
CA ARG A 67 5.54 -0.63 -5.77
C ARG A 67 4.88 0.71 -6.09
N CYS A 68 3.88 1.13 -5.32
CA CYS A 68 3.22 2.43 -5.47
C CYS A 68 3.82 3.46 -4.51
N LEU A 69 3.99 4.70 -4.99
CA LEU A 69 4.33 5.86 -4.16
C LEU A 69 3.03 6.47 -3.62
N ILE A 70 2.64 6.04 -2.42
CA ILE A 70 1.34 6.39 -1.82
C ILE A 70 1.53 7.56 -0.86
N CYS A 71 0.64 8.55 -0.93
CA CYS A 71 0.58 9.64 0.04
C CYS A 71 -0.86 10.11 0.22
N GLU A 72 -1.15 10.68 1.39
CA GLU A 72 -2.40 11.37 1.69
C GLU A 72 -2.04 12.75 2.25
N PRO A 73 -1.88 13.76 1.37
CA PRO A 73 -1.54 15.11 1.78
C PRO A 73 -2.57 15.71 2.74
N THR A 74 -2.12 16.57 3.65
CA THR A 74 -3.01 17.27 4.57
C THR A 74 -4.08 18.05 3.82
N SER A 75 -5.34 17.85 4.21
CA SER A 75 -6.47 18.55 3.61
C SER A 75 -6.37 20.05 3.85
N THR A 76 -6.52 20.84 2.79
CA THR A 76 -6.66 22.29 2.86
C THR A 76 -8.11 22.75 2.96
N ILE A 77 -9.07 21.83 3.04
CA ILE A 77 -10.50 22.15 3.25
C ILE A 77 -10.65 22.89 4.58
N GLY A 78 -11.40 23.99 4.56
CA GLY A 78 -11.56 24.88 5.72
C GLY A 78 -10.52 26.01 5.80
N VAL A 79 -9.40 25.92 5.06
CA VAL A 79 -8.35 26.96 5.02
C VAL A 79 -7.99 27.45 3.61
N ARG A 80 -8.51 26.80 2.56
CA ARG A 80 -8.34 27.17 1.14
C ARG A 80 -9.17 28.41 0.70
N PHE A 81 -9.09 29.49 1.46
CA PHE A 81 -9.81 30.73 1.16
C PHE A 81 -9.28 31.39 -0.12
N HIS A 82 -10.18 31.86 -1.00
CA HIS A 82 -9.81 32.56 -2.23
C HIS A 82 -8.90 33.78 -1.97
N ALA A 83 -9.07 34.46 -0.84
CA ALA A 83 -8.22 35.59 -0.44
C ALA A 83 -6.74 35.20 -0.23
N ASN A 84 -6.46 33.91 0.05
CA ASN A 84 -5.11 33.39 0.23
C ASN A 84 -4.53 32.79 -1.05
N THR A 85 -5.30 32.77 -2.15
CA THR A 85 -4.82 32.24 -3.43
C THR A 85 -3.72 33.14 -3.96
N ARG A 86 -2.51 32.60 -4.06
CA ARG A 86 -1.41 33.22 -4.79
C ARG A 86 -1.38 32.67 -6.20
N GLN A 87 -1.47 33.54 -7.18
CA GLN A 87 -1.28 33.16 -8.58
C GLN A 87 0.19 33.35 -8.94
N ASP A 88 0.92 32.25 -9.09
CA ASP A 88 2.29 32.24 -9.59
C ASP A 88 2.30 31.73 -11.04
N THR A 89 2.12 32.66 -11.97
CA THR A 89 2.11 32.33 -13.41
C THR A 89 3.50 31.94 -13.89
N GLY A 90 4.56 32.55 -13.34
CA GLY A 90 5.94 32.31 -13.77
C GLY A 90 6.40 30.87 -13.50
N ALA A 91 6.14 30.34 -12.30
CA ALA A 91 6.47 28.95 -11.98
C ALA A 91 5.69 27.96 -12.86
N LEU A 92 4.41 28.25 -13.13
CA LEU A 92 3.56 27.42 -13.97
C LEU A 92 4.03 27.42 -15.43
N GLU A 93 4.32 28.59 -15.98
CA GLU A 93 4.85 28.77 -17.35
C GLU A 93 6.20 28.06 -17.52
N ALA A 94 7.10 28.16 -16.54
CA ALA A 94 8.38 27.46 -16.55
C ALA A 94 8.20 25.94 -16.53
N PHE A 95 7.27 25.44 -15.72
CA PHE A 95 6.92 24.01 -15.68
C PHE A 95 6.33 23.54 -17.02
N GLU A 96 5.39 24.30 -17.59
CA GLU A 96 4.75 24.02 -18.87
C GLU A 96 5.78 23.97 -20.01
N ALA A 97 6.66 24.97 -20.10
CA ALA A 97 7.70 25.04 -21.12
C ALA A 97 8.63 23.82 -21.03
N LYS A 98 9.01 23.44 -19.80
CA LYS A 98 9.85 22.26 -19.56
C LYS A 98 9.13 20.97 -19.96
N LEU A 99 7.86 20.81 -19.59
CA LEU A 99 7.04 19.66 -19.97
C LEU A 99 6.91 19.53 -21.49
N LYS A 100 6.55 20.62 -22.19
CA LYS A 100 6.44 20.63 -23.65
C LYS A 100 7.73 20.21 -24.33
N ARG A 101 8.88 20.74 -23.89
CA ARG A 101 10.19 20.35 -24.42
C ARG A 101 10.49 18.85 -24.24
N ARG A 102 10.05 18.25 -23.14
CA ARG A 102 10.24 16.81 -22.89
C ARG A 102 9.30 15.95 -23.73
N LEU A 103 8.04 16.36 -23.87
CA LEU A 103 7.05 15.66 -24.71
C LEU A 103 7.39 15.75 -26.21
N ALA A 104 8.09 16.79 -26.63
CA ALA A 104 8.59 16.93 -28.00
C ALA A 104 9.81 16.04 -28.30
N HIS A 105 10.43 15.41 -27.29
CA HIS A 105 11.53 14.50 -27.52
C HIS A 105 11.01 13.19 -28.14
N ASN A 106 11.70 12.71 -29.19
CA ASN A 106 11.36 11.42 -29.79
C ASN A 106 11.40 10.31 -28.74
N MET A 107 10.34 9.50 -28.71
CA MET A 107 10.32 8.32 -27.86
C MET A 107 11.39 7.32 -28.33
N PRO A 108 12.15 6.69 -27.42
CA PRO A 108 13.14 5.69 -27.80
C PRO A 108 12.41 4.40 -28.18
N THR A 109 11.98 4.29 -29.43
CA THR A 109 11.28 3.13 -29.97
C THR A 109 12.12 2.39 -31.00
N ALA A 110 12.01 1.07 -31.02
CA ALA A 110 12.53 0.23 -32.08
C ALA A 110 11.87 0.56 -33.44
N GLN A 111 12.35 -0.06 -34.50
CA GLN A 111 11.82 0.12 -35.87
C GLN A 111 10.33 -0.21 -36.02
N ASP A 112 9.78 -1.04 -35.12
CA ASP A 112 8.36 -1.40 -35.09
C ASP A 112 7.44 -0.27 -34.57
N GLY A 113 8.02 0.83 -34.06
CA GLY A 113 7.31 1.98 -33.50
C GLY A 113 6.55 1.71 -32.20
N GLN A 114 6.70 0.51 -31.62
CA GLN A 114 5.88 0.03 -30.50
C GLN A 114 6.68 -0.51 -29.33
N THR A 115 7.88 -1.02 -29.59
CA THR A 115 8.80 -1.55 -28.57
C THR A 115 9.69 -0.43 -28.07
N LEU A 116 9.68 -0.13 -26.76
CA LEU A 116 10.57 0.87 -26.19
C LEU A 116 11.98 0.30 -25.98
N GLU A 117 12.98 1.04 -26.43
CA GLU A 117 14.41 0.76 -26.28
C GLU A 117 15.12 1.95 -25.60
N PRO A 118 14.75 2.30 -24.36
CA PRO A 118 15.40 3.40 -23.66
C PRO A 118 16.88 3.07 -23.41
N ARG A 119 17.74 4.09 -23.53
CA ARG A 119 19.15 3.95 -23.13
C ARG A 119 19.26 3.60 -21.65
N LEU A 120 20.34 2.92 -21.30
CA LEU A 120 20.71 2.73 -19.89
C LEU A 120 21.12 4.09 -19.30
N LEU A 121 20.57 4.41 -18.13
CA LEU A 121 21.01 5.54 -17.31
C LEU A 121 21.80 4.99 -16.11
N PRO A 122 23.14 4.92 -16.20
CA PRO A 122 23.97 4.41 -15.12
C PRO A 122 23.95 5.30 -13.88
N LEU A 123 24.31 4.74 -12.74
CA LEU A 123 24.61 5.50 -11.52
C LEU A 123 26.10 5.84 -11.50
N THR A 124 26.43 7.07 -11.12
CA THR A 124 27.80 7.40 -10.71
C THR A 124 28.26 6.53 -9.52
N PRO A 125 29.58 6.35 -9.31
CA PRO A 125 30.09 5.60 -8.16
C PRO A 125 29.56 6.12 -6.81
N ASP A 126 29.48 7.43 -6.65
CA ASP A 126 28.98 8.06 -5.42
C ASP A 126 27.47 7.88 -5.25
N ALA A 127 26.67 8.02 -6.32
CA ALA A 127 25.24 7.71 -6.28
C ALA A 127 24.99 6.25 -5.90
N ARG A 128 25.78 5.32 -6.46
CA ARG A 128 25.69 3.90 -6.10
C ARG A 128 26.02 3.68 -4.63
N LYS A 129 27.06 4.32 -4.09
CA LYS A 129 27.43 4.21 -2.68
C LYS A 129 26.30 4.69 -1.76
N LEU A 130 25.69 5.83 -2.07
CA LEU A 130 24.54 6.35 -1.32
C LEU A 130 23.35 5.40 -1.36
N LEU A 131 23.04 4.84 -2.53
CA LEU A 131 21.95 3.89 -2.69
C LEU A 131 22.16 2.61 -1.88
N VAL A 132 23.39 2.07 -1.88
CA VAL A 132 23.75 0.88 -1.09
C VAL A 132 23.62 1.17 0.40
N GLN A 133 24.17 2.29 0.88
CA GLN A 133 24.05 2.68 2.29
C GLN A 133 22.59 2.84 2.74
N PHE A 134 21.76 3.41 1.86
CA PHE A 134 20.33 3.52 2.11
C PHE A 134 19.64 2.15 2.15
N ALA A 135 19.95 1.25 1.20
CA ALA A 135 19.41 -0.10 1.18
C ALA A 135 19.77 -0.88 2.45
N ASP A 136 21.03 -0.86 2.88
CA ASP A 136 21.50 -1.54 4.09
C ASP A 136 20.83 -0.97 5.35
N THR A 137 20.64 0.35 5.41
CA THR A 137 19.93 1.00 6.52
C THR A 137 18.48 0.57 6.61
N ILE A 138 17.79 0.46 5.47
CA ILE A 138 16.40 -0.02 5.42
C ILE A 138 16.33 -1.51 5.76
N GLU A 139 17.27 -2.32 5.28
CA GLU A 139 17.35 -3.75 5.61
C GLU A 139 17.48 -3.99 7.11
N ALA A 140 18.37 -3.25 7.78
CA ALA A 140 18.51 -3.33 9.24
C ALA A 140 17.21 -2.99 9.98
N LYS A 141 16.41 -2.05 9.45
CA LYS A 141 15.11 -1.68 10.03
C LYS A 141 14.01 -2.72 9.81
N GLN A 142 14.20 -3.70 8.92
CA GLN A 142 13.26 -4.81 8.68
C GLN A 142 13.47 -5.99 9.63
N ALA A 143 14.56 -6.01 10.40
CA ALA A 143 14.85 -7.08 11.36
C ALA A 143 13.69 -7.31 12.35
N PRO A 144 13.50 -8.54 12.88
CA PRO A 144 12.47 -8.80 13.88
C PRO A 144 12.52 -7.82 15.06
N GLY A 145 11.40 -7.16 15.35
CA GLY A 145 11.30 -6.16 16.43
C GLY A 145 11.80 -4.76 16.08
N ALA A 146 12.35 -4.54 14.88
CA ALA A 146 12.74 -3.22 14.41
C ALA A 146 11.56 -2.46 13.77
N ALA A 147 11.78 -1.17 13.49
CA ALA A 147 10.73 -0.21 13.12
C ALA A 147 9.91 -0.59 11.88
N LEU A 148 10.47 -1.36 10.93
CA LEU A 148 9.82 -1.75 9.68
C LEU A 148 9.51 -3.26 9.61
N ALA A 149 9.61 -3.99 10.72
CA ALA A 149 9.41 -5.45 10.75
C ALA A 149 8.02 -5.89 10.27
N HIS A 150 7.00 -5.05 10.43
CA HIS A 150 5.62 -5.31 10.00
C HIS A 150 5.33 -4.77 8.59
N MET A 151 6.28 -4.06 7.97
CA MET A 151 6.13 -3.37 6.68
C MET A 151 7.23 -3.76 5.67
N THR A 152 7.73 -4.99 5.77
CA THR A 152 8.85 -5.48 4.96
C THR A 152 8.58 -5.38 3.45
N GLY A 153 7.34 -5.58 3.01
CA GLY A 153 6.97 -5.41 1.60
C GLY A 153 7.36 -4.05 1.04
N TYR A 154 7.00 -2.96 1.72
CA TYR A 154 7.32 -1.58 1.32
C TYR A 154 8.79 -1.26 1.53
N ALA A 155 9.35 -1.65 2.68
CA ALA A 155 10.75 -1.41 3.02
C ALA A 155 11.71 -2.05 1.99
N SER A 156 11.45 -3.29 1.59
CA SER A 156 12.20 -4.03 0.57
C SER A 156 12.15 -3.38 -0.83
N LYS A 157 11.24 -2.43 -1.07
CA LYS A 157 11.14 -1.68 -2.34
C LYS A 157 11.67 -0.26 -2.24
N ALA A 158 11.99 0.23 -1.05
CA ALA A 158 12.40 1.62 -0.84
C ALA A 158 13.65 2.01 -1.65
N ALA A 159 14.68 1.16 -1.69
CA ALA A 159 15.89 1.42 -2.46
C ALA A 159 15.63 1.43 -3.98
N GLU A 160 14.83 0.48 -4.49
CA GLU A 160 14.42 0.45 -5.90
C GLU A 160 13.64 1.72 -6.28
N GLN A 161 12.75 2.19 -5.39
CA GLN A 161 12.02 3.44 -5.57
C GLN A 161 12.94 4.66 -5.56
N ALA A 162 13.89 4.74 -4.63
CA ALA A 162 14.86 5.83 -4.58
C ALA A 162 15.63 5.96 -5.91
N ALA A 163 16.10 4.83 -6.46
CA ALA A 163 16.80 4.82 -7.75
C ALA A 163 15.90 5.26 -8.92
N ARG A 164 14.64 4.80 -8.96
CA ARG A 164 13.67 5.19 -9.99
C ARG A 164 13.33 6.67 -9.92
N ILE A 165 13.09 7.21 -8.72
CA ILE A 165 12.82 8.63 -8.50
C ILE A 165 14.03 9.47 -8.92
N ALA A 166 15.23 9.09 -8.48
CA ALA A 166 16.47 9.76 -8.86
C ALA A 166 16.67 9.80 -10.38
N GLY A 167 16.38 8.71 -11.09
CA GLY A 167 16.39 8.65 -12.55
C GLY A 167 15.39 9.60 -13.19
N VAL A 168 14.16 9.69 -12.66
CA VAL A 168 13.15 10.65 -13.15
C VAL A 168 13.60 12.09 -12.91
N LEU A 169 14.13 12.42 -11.74
CA LEU A 169 14.64 13.76 -11.42
C LEU A 169 15.79 14.15 -12.35
N THR A 170 16.73 13.23 -12.56
CA THR A 170 17.86 13.38 -13.49
C THR A 170 17.37 13.74 -14.89
N LEU A 171 16.50 12.91 -15.47
CA LEU A 171 15.97 13.10 -16.84
C LEU A 171 15.01 14.30 -16.95
N TRP A 172 14.33 14.65 -15.85
CA TRP A 172 13.56 15.87 -15.79
C TRP A 172 14.48 17.09 -15.92
N ARG A 173 15.57 17.16 -15.15
CA ARG A 173 16.58 18.23 -15.24
C ARG A 173 17.21 18.27 -16.63
N ASP A 174 17.69 17.13 -17.12
CA ASP A 174 18.30 16.98 -18.43
C ASP A 174 18.05 15.59 -19.03
N ILE A 175 17.38 15.54 -20.18
CA ILE A 175 17.00 14.28 -20.83
C ILE A 175 18.21 13.53 -21.39
N ASP A 176 19.28 14.26 -21.69
CA ASP A 176 20.52 13.72 -22.26
C ASP A 176 21.57 13.41 -21.18
N ALA A 177 21.23 13.60 -19.89
CA ALA A 177 22.12 13.36 -18.77
C ALA A 177 22.76 11.96 -18.84
N PRO A 178 24.10 11.83 -18.78
CA PRO A 178 24.76 10.55 -19.00
C PRO A 178 24.54 9.57 -17.86
N ASP A 179 24.32 10.06 -16.63
CA ASP A 179 24.23 9.27 -15.41
C ASP A 179 23.38 9.96 -14.33
N VAL A 180 23.01 9.20 -13.29
CA VAL A 180 22.44 9.72 -12.05
C VAL A 180 23.56 10.16 -11.12
N THR A 181 23.55 11.44 -10.78
CA THR A 181 24.53 12.05 -9.87
C THR A 181 24.26 11.70 -8.41
N ALA A 182 25.25 11.93 -7.55
CA ALA A 182 25.06 11.78 -6.09
C ALA A 182 23.95 12.69 -5.56
N GLN A 183 23.83 13.92 -6.08
CA GLN A 183 22.79 14.85 -5.67
C GLN A 183 21.39 14.36 -6.04
N ASP A 184 21.18 13.90 -7.28
CA ASP A 184 19.88 13.37 -7.70
C ASP A 184 19.51 12.09 -6.94
N MET A 185 20.51 11.28 -6.56
CA MET A 185 20.28 10.13 -5.68
C MET A 185 19.87 10.55 -4.26
N CYS A 186 20.49 11.57 -3.66
CA CYS A 186 20.07 12.12 -2.38
C CYS A 186 18.62 12.62 -2.41
N ASP A 187 18.25 13.33 -3.47
CA ASP A 187 16.88 13.81 -3.68
C ASP A 187 15.90 12.62 -3.81
N GLY A 188 16.29 11.59 -4.58
CA GLY A 188 15.52 10.36 -4.74
C GLY A 188 15.33 9.59 -3.43
N ILE A 189 16.38 9.47 -2.61
CA ILE A 189 16.33 8.84 -1.28
C ILE A 189 15.40 9.63 -0.36
N THR A 190 15.50 10.96 -0.36
CA THR A 190 14.66 11.84 0.47
C THR A 190 13.17 11.62 0.17
N LEU A 191 12.80 11.59 -1.12
CA LEU A 191 11.43 11.33 -1.54
C LEU A 191 11.00 9.88 -1.24
N ALA A 192 11.85 8.90 -1.46
CA ALA A 192 11.55 7.51 -1.13
C ALA A 192 11.30 7.31 0.38
N GLN A 193 12.06 7.98 1.24
CA GLN A 193 11.83 7.97 2.69
C GLN A 193 10.50 8.61 3.06
N PHE A 194 10.14 9.73 2.43
CA PHE A 194 8.81 10.35 2.62
C PHE A 194 7.69 9.36 2.28
N TYR A 195 7.73 8.74 1.09
CA TYR A 195 6.70 7.79 0.66
C TYR A 195 6.66 6.51 1.51
N LEU A 196 7.81 6.03 1.99
CA LEU A 196 7.87 4.92 2.93
C LEU A 196 7.19 5.29 4.26
N GLY A 197 7.45 6.49 4.77
CA GLY A 197 6.80 7.00 5.98
C GLY A 197 5.28 7.13 5.81
N GLU A 198 4.82 7.66 4.68
CA GLU A 198 3.38 7.73 4.35
C GLU A 198 2.75 6.34 4.25
N ALA A 199 3.43 5.37 3.63
CA ALA A 199 2.94 4.00 3.54
C ALA A 199 2.78 3.36 4.92
N VAL A 200 3.73 3.57 5.85
CA VAL A 200 3.64 3.10 7.24
C VAL A 200 2.45 3.77 7.93
N ARG A 201 2.38 5.11 7.91
CA ARG A 201 1.29 5.88 8.55
C ARG A 201 -0.08 5.43 8.07
N LEU A 202 -0.24 5.22 6.76
CA LEU A 202 -1.51 4.85 6.15
C LEU A 202 -1.88 3.39 6.41
N ALA A 203 -0.91 2.47 6.39
CA ALA A 203 -1.16 1.06 6.67
C ALA A 203 -1.55 0.83 8.14
N ASP A 204 -0.88 1.52 9.07
CA ASP A 204 -1.20 1.45 10.50
C ASP A 204 -2.61 1.98 10.76
N ALA A 205 -2.93 3.17 10.24
CA ALA A 205 -4.26 3.77 10.38
C ALA A 205 -5.38 2.89 9.76
N ALA A 206 -5.14 2.27 8.61
CA ALA A 206 -6.10 1.39 7.96
C ALA A 206 -6.32 0.09 8.75
N THR A 207 -5.27 -0.44 9.39
CA THR A 207 -5.36 -1.65 10.22
C THR A 207 -6.19 -1.38 11.47
N VAL A 208 -5.89 -0.30 12.20
CA VAL A 208 -6.66 0.10 13.40
C VAL A 208 -8.14 0.32 13.04
N SER A 209 -8.43 1.01 11.95
CA SER A 209 -9.82 1.24 11.52
C SER A 209 -10.60 -0.06 11.31
N LYS A 210 -9.96 -1.08 10.72
CA LYS A 210 -10.60 -2.37 10.42
C LYS A 210 -10.82 -3.22 11.67
N GLU A 211 -9.90 -3.16 12.64
CA GLU A 211 -10.05 -3.82 13.92
C GLU A 211 -11.23 -3.22 14.72
N ILE A 212 -11.34 -1.89 14.72
CA ILE A 212 -12.48 -1.18 15.34
C ILE A 212 -13.80 -1.53 14.64
N GLU A 213 -13.86 -1.50 13.31
CA GLU A 213 -15.09 -1.82 12.56
C GLU A 213 -15.55 -3.27 12.81
N ARG A 214 -14.60 -4.20 12.87
CA ARG A 214 -14.88 -5.61 13.23
C ARG A 214 -15.44 -5.75 14.64
N ALA A 215 -14.86 -5.06 15.61
CA ALA A 215 -15.36 -5.07 16.98
C ALA A 215 -16.74 -4.42 17.10
N GLU A 216 -16.99 -3.31 16.41
CA GLU A 216 -18.32 -2.69 16.42
C GLU A 216 -19.38 -3.59 15.76
N THR A 217 -19.05 -4.23 14.64
CA THR A 217 -19.94 -5.21 14.00
C THR A 217 -20.24 -6.38 14.94
N LEU A 218 -19.24 -6.85 15.69
CA LEU A 218 -19.43 -7.87 16.72
C LEU A 218 -20.34 -7.37 17.84
N ARG A 219 -20.12 -6.15 18.34
CA ARG A 219 -20.93 -5.53 19.40
C ARG A 219 -22.40 -5.45 19.01
N GLN A 220 -22.69 -4.95 17.81
CA GLN A 220 -24.06 -4.90 17.28
C GLN A 220 -24.69 -6.29 17.20
N TRP A 221 -23.95 -7.27 16.68
CA TRP A 221 -24.43 -8.66 16.63
C TRP A 221 -24.72 -9.24 18.03
N LEU A 222 -23.88 -8.94 19.02
CA LEU A 222 -24.07 -9.38 20.41
C LEU A 222 -25.32 -8.76 21.04
N LEU A 223 -25.60 -7.49 20.77
CA LEU A 223 -26.73 -6.75 21.34
C LEU A 223 -28.05 -7.09 20.65
N GLU A 224 -28.04 -7.25 19.33
CA GLU A 224 -29.27 -7.35 18.52
C GLU A 224 -29.64 -8.79 18.16
N GLY A 225 -28.65 -9.68 18.01
CA GLY A 225 -28.84 -11.00 17.39
C GLY A 225 -28.43 -12.19 18.24
N TRP A 226 -27.71 -11.98 19.36
CA TRP A 226 -27.21 -13.06 20.19
C TRP A 226 -28.14 -13.36 21.37
N PRO A 227 -28.71 -14.57 21.47
CA PRO A 227 -29.78 -14.87 22.43
C PRO A 227 -29.29 -15.24 23.84
N HIS A 228 -27.98 -15.18 24.11
CA HIS A 228 -27.40 -15.66 25.35
C HIS A 228 -26.60 -14.56 26.06
N PRO A 229 -26.61 -14.52 27.41
CA PRO A 229 -25.85 -13.52 28.17
C PRO A 229 -24.32 -13.73 28.11
N ASN A 230 -23.88 -14.85 27.54
CA ASN A 230 -22.46 -15.19 27.42
C ASN A 230 -22.12 -15.62 25.99
N VAL A 231 -20.90 -15.27 25.57
CA VAL A 231 -20.36 -15.60 24.25
C VAL A 231 -18.98 -16.26 24.39
N MET A 232 -18.67 -17.17 23.47
CA MET A 232 -17.32 -17.72 23.30
C MET A 232 -16.81 -17.42 21.89
N ALA A 233 -15.48 -17.41 21.71
CA ALA A 233 -14.85 -17.17 20.40
C ALA A 233 -15.34 -18.14 19.30
N ARG A 234 -15.68 -19.38 19.68
CA ARG A 234 -16.28 -20.36 18.75
C ARG A 234 -17.67 -19.96 18.28
N ASP A 235 -18.46 -19.32 19.12
CA ASP A 235 -19.83 -18.92 18.78
C ASP A 235 -19.79 -17.79 17.77
N VAL A 236 -18.88 -16.82 17.98
CA VAL A 236 -18.61 -15.74 17.02
C VAL A 236 -18.15 -16.33 15.68
N ALA A 237 -17.20 -17.27 15.70
CA ALA A 237 -16.73 -17.92 14.48
C ALA A 237 -17.81 -18.74 13.74
N GLN A 238 -18.78 -19.30 14.47
CA GLN A 238 -19.81 -20.18 13.90
C GLN A 238 -21.09 -19.45 13.49
N TYR A 239 -21.52 -18.47 14.26
CA TYR A 239 -22.82 -17.80 14.12
C TYR A 239 -22.71 -16.30 13.91
N GLY A 240 -21.55 -15.71 14.23
CA GLY A 240 -21.32 -14.28 14.14
C GLY A 240 -21.15 -13.75 12.71
N PRO A 241 -20.80 -12.46 12.62
CA PRO A 241 -20.56 -11.76 11.35
C PRO A 241 -19.60 -12.52 10.43
N SER A 242 -19.82 -12.42 9.12
CA SER A 242 -19.00 -13.14 8.11
C SER A 242 -17.51 -12.78 8.17
N CYS A 243 -17.18 -11.56 8.59
CA CYS A 243 -15.81 -11.09 8.76
C CYS A 243 -15.08 -11.66 9.99
N LEU A 244 -15.77 -12.42 10.85
CA LEU A 244 -15.24 -13.00 12.10
C LEU A 244 -15.32 -14.53 12.15
N ARG A 245 -15.46 -15.18 10.98
CA ARG A 245 -15.54 -16.65 10.87
C ARG A 245 -14.24 -17.37 11.24
N VAL A 246 -13.12 -16.66 11.26
CA VAL A 246 -11.84 -17.18 11.71
C VAL A 246 -11.70 -16.95 13.22
N THR A 247 -11.49 -18.03 13.99
CA THR A 247 -11.46 -17.97 15.46
C THR A 247 -10.39 -17.01 16.01
N LYS A 248 -9.27 -16.82 15.30
CA LYS A 248 -8.24 -15.83 15.69
C LYS A 248 -8.81 -14.41 15.65
N GLU A 249 -9.43 -14.03 14.54
CA GLU A 249 -10.02 -12.70 14.34
C GLU A 249 -11.22 -12.47 15.28
N ALA A 250 -12.03 -13.49 15.50
CA ALA A 250 -13.11 -13.46 16.50
C ALA A 250 -12.58 -13.16 17.90
N ARG A 251 -11.47 -13.81 18.30
CA ARG A 251 -10.85 -13.58 19.62
C ARG A 251 -10.24 -12.19 19.72
N GLU A 252 -9.60 -11.69 18.66
CA GLU A 252 -9.06 -10.32 18.61
C GLU A 252 -10.18 -9.28 18.78
N ALA A 253 -11.30 -9.44 18.09
CA ALA A 253 -12.46 -8.57 18.24
C ALA A 253 -13.09 -8.65 19.64
N LEU A 254 -13.21 -9.85 20.24
CA LEU A 254 -13.70 -10.01 21.61
C LEU A 254 -12.80 -9.32 22.63
N ARG A 255 -11.48 -9.45 22.50
CA ARG A 255 -10.52 -8.75 23.38
C ARG A 255 -10.65 -7.23 23.29
N LEU A 256 -10.86 -6.69 22.09
CA LEU A 256 -11.06 -5.25 21.94
C LEU A 256 -12.35 -4.80 22.64
N LEU A 257 -13.43 -5.58 22.57
CA LEU A 257 -14.65 -5.31 23.33
C LEU A 257 -14.45 -5.43 24.85
N GLU A 258 -13.64 -6.38 25.29
CA GLU A 258 -13.25 -6.56 26.70
C GLU A 258 -12.45 -5.35 27.21
N ASP A 259 -11.42 -4.93 26.48
CA ASP A 259 -10.57 -3.78 26.83
C ASP A 259 -11.40 -2.48 26.95
N HIS A 260 -12.49 -2.37 26.19
CA HIS A 260 -13.42 -1.24 26.21
C HIS A 260 -14.63 -1.44 27.14
N GLY A 261 -14.69 -2.54 27.90
CA GLY A 261 -15.72 -2.78 28.93
C GLY A 261 -17.10 -3.15 28.39
N TRP A 262 -17.22 -3.58 27.14
CA TRP A 262 -18.49 -4.06 26.56
C TRP A 262 -18.81 -5.51 26.92
N ILE A 263 -17.77 -6.28 27.25
CA ILE A 263 -17.89 -7.67 27.71
C ILE A 263 -16.87 -7.90 28.83
N THR A 264 -17.15 -8.83 29.73
CA THR A 264 -16.28 -9.17 30.85
C THR A 264 -15.83 -10.63 30.77
N PRO A 265 -14.54 -10.94 30.89
CA PRO A 265 -14.05 -12.32 30.85
C PRO A 265 -14.59 -13.10 32.06
N LEU A 266 -15.03 -14.34 31.82
CA LEU A 266 -15.44 -15.26 32.87
C LEU A 266 -14.24 -16.09 33.35
N ASP A 267 -14.26 -16.46 34.62
CA ASP A 267 -13.23 -17.32 35.20
C ASP A 267 -13.06 -18.62 34.42
N ARG A 268 -11.81 -19.04 34.24
CA ARG A 268 -11.49 -20.28 33.54
C ARG A 268 -12.15 -21.46 34.24
N GLY A 269 -12.89 -22.26 33.48
CA GLY A 269 -13.65 -23.39 34.00
C GLY A 269 -15.11 -23.07 34.30
N THR A 270 -15.54 -21.81 34.17
CA THR A 270 -16.96 -21.43 34.31
C THR A 270 -17.83 -22.27 33.40
N VAL A 271 -18.91 -22.82 33.96
CA VAL A 271 -19.85 -23.67 33.24
C VAL A 271 -20.81 -22.78 32.46
N VAL A 272 -20.61 -22.70 31.14
CA VAL A 272 -21.48 -21.94 30.23
C VAL A 272 -22.17 -22.92 29.29
N ARG A 273 -23.50 -22.92 29.34
CA ARG A 273 -24.36 -23.82 28.55
C ARG A 273 -23.95 -25.29 28.73
N GLY A 274 -23.91 -25.74 29.99
CA GLY A 274 -23.73 -27.14 30.36
C GLY A 274 -22.31 -27.72 30.26
N ALA A 275 -21.29 -26.92 29.96
CA ALA A 275 -19.90 -27.38 29.98
C ALA A 275 -18.93 -26.30 30.44
N ALA A 276 -17.87 -26.72 31.16
CA ALA A 276 -16.77 -25.86 31.57
C ALA A 276 -16.07 -25.27 30.34
N ARG A 277 -15.86 -23.95 30.34
CA ARG A 277 -15.19 -23.24 29.24
C ARG A 277 -13.80 -22.80 29.64
N LYS A 278 -12.86 -22.97 28.71
CA LYS A 278 -11.50 -22.40 28.86
C LYS A 278 -11.50 -20.88 28.72
N GLU A 279 -12.41 -20.36 27.90
CA GLU A 279 -12.50 -18.96 27.50
C GLU A 279 -13.96 -18.66 27.17
N ALA A 280 -14.56 -17.71 27.87
CA ALA A 280 -15.93 -17.23 27.68
C ALA A 280 -16.05 -15.83 28.28
N TRP A 281 -16.99 -15.04 27.75
CA TRP A 281 -17.25 -13.67 28.21
C TRP A 281 -18.73 -13.50 28.55
N ALA A 282 -19.02 -12.71 29.58
CA ALA A 282 -20.34 -12.15 29.84
C ALA A 282 -20.51 -10.86 29.04
N ILE A 283 -21.72 -10.64 28.51
CA ILE A 283 -22.06 -9.44 27.75
C ILE A 283 -22.61 -8.42 28.73
N GLU A 284 -22.03 -7.21 28.74
CA GLU A 284 -22.54 -6.11 29.54
C GLU A 284 -23.75 -5.53 28.82
N THR A 285 -24.94 -5.73 29.37
CA THR A 285 -26.15 -5.05 28.91
C THR A 285 -26.14 -3.63 29.49
N ALA A 286 -26.10 -2.62 28.60
CA ALA A 286 -26.40 -1.24 28.97
C ALA A 286 -27.85 -1.09 29.45
#